data_AF-A0A2N1P121-F1
#
_entry.id   AF-A0A2N1P121-F1
#
_cell.length_a   1.000
_cell.length_b   1.000
_cell.length_c   1.000
_cell.angle_alpha   90.00
_cell.angle_beta   90.00
_cell.angle_gamma   90.00
#
_symmetry.space_group_name_H-M   'P 1'
#
loop_
_entity.id
_entity.type
_entity.pdbx_description
1 polymer ?
#
loop_
_entity_poly.entity_id
_entity_poly.type
_entity_poly.pdbx_seq_one_letter_code
_entity_poly.pdbx_strand_id
1 'polypeptide(L)'
;MNPEKLAKLQSQVRIGGKGTPRRKVKKVYKTATNDDKKLQTTLKKLNVQSIPSIEEVNMFKEDGNVIHFTTPKVQVSIHANTFAIYGQGEDKELTELVPGILNQLGPDSLASLRKLAESYQQLNLDSQRVQSENTGDDDDIPELVENFEAASEQKKEDEVPAAASASGSGTGGTADATTTEKTEDKNVEEVD
;
A
#
# COMPACT_ATOMS: atom_id res chain seq x y z
N MET A 1 -27.35 34.23 -46.71
CA MET A 1 -26.58 33.00 -46.44
C MET A 1 -27.00 31.96 -47.47
N ASN A 2 -26.05 31.37 -48.21
CA ASN A 2 -26.39 30.43 -49.30
C ASN A 2 -26.47 28.99 -48.76
N PRO A 3 -27.65 28.34 -48.85
CA PRO A 3 -27.91 27.06 -48.18
C PRO A 3 -27.05 25.91 -48.72
N GLU A 4 -26.72 25.91 -50.01
CA GLU A 4 -25.94 24.83 -50.62
C GLU A 4 -24.48 24.77 -50.16
N LYS A 5 -23.86 25.95 -49.93
CA LYS A 5 -22.49 26.02 -49.40
C LYS A 5 -22.45 25.57 -47.94
N LEU A 6 -23.51 25.84 -47.18
CA LEU A 6 -23.67 25.41 -45.80
C LEU A 6 -23.86 23.89 -45.70
N ALA A 7 -24.68 23.29 -46.57
CA ALA A 7 -24.89 21.85 -46.64
C ALA A 7 -23.60 21.09 -47.02
N LYS A 8 -22.83 21.62 -47.99
CA LYS A 8 -21.51 21.03 -48.35
C LYS A 8 -20.53 21.11 -47.19
N LEU A 9 -20.49 22.22 -46.45
CA LEU A 9 -19.66 22.34 -45.25
C LEU A 9 -20.07 21.36 -44.15
N GLN A 10 -21.37 21.15 -43.92
CA GLN A 10 -21.87 20.17 -42.95
C GLN A 10 -21.49 18.73 -43.32
N SER A 11 -21.51 18.37 -44.61
CA SER A 11 -21.09 17.04 -45.09
C SER A 11 -19.57 16.80 -45.00
N GLN A 12 -18.78 17.87 -44.97
CA GLN A 12 -17.31 17.81 -44.91
C GLN A 12 -16.79 17.80 -43.46
N VAL A 13 -17.62 18.11 -42.47
CA VAL A 13 -17.22 17.96 -41.08
C VAL A 13 -17.06 16.46 -40.80
N ARG A 14 -15.83 16.03 -40.54
CA ARG A 14 -15.45 14.69 -40.08
C ARG A 14 -16.04 14.41 -38.69
N ILE A 15 -17.35 14.39 -38.58
CA ILE A 15 -18.10 13.94 -37.41
C ILE A 15 -18.23 12.44 -37.60
N GLY A 16 -17.50 11.67 -36.81
CA GLY A 16 -17.40 10.21 -36.94
C GLY A 16 -18.78 9.56 -37.00
N GLY A 17 -19.14 9.06 -38.19
CA GLY A 17 -20.33 8.25 -38.43
C GLY A 17 -20.03 6.75 -38.34
N LYS A 18 -21.08 5.92 -38.33
CA LYS A 18 -20.97 4.46 -38.38
C LYS A 18 -20.20 4.05 -39.65
N GLY A 19 -19.06 3.37 -39.49
CA GLY A 19 -18.17 2.96 -40.60
C GLY A 19 -17.03 3.95 -40.92
N THR A 20 -16.95 5.11 -40.28
CA THR A 20 -15.77 5.98 -40.41
C THR A 20 -14.56 5.38 -39.66
N PRO A 21 -13.35 5.39 -40.23
CA PRO A 21 -12.17 4.82 -39.58
C PRO A 21 -11.88 5.51 -38.24
N ARG A 22 -12.05 4.79 -37.14
CA ARG A 22 -11.67 5.29 -35.82
C ARG A 22 -10.15 5.19 -35.68
N ARG A 23 -9.48 6.32 -35.40
CA ARG A 23 -8.06 6.31 -35.04
C ARG A 23 -7.89 5.48 -33.76
N LYS A 24 -7.14 4.38 -33.83
CA LYS A 24 -6.72 3.65 -32.63
C LYS A 24 -5.93 4.60 -31.74
N VAL A 25 -6.38 4.78 -30.51
CA VAL A 25 -5.65 5.53 -29.49
C VAL A 25 -4.46 4.66 -29.09
N LYS A 26 -3.25 5.05 -29.50
CA LYS A 26 -2.02 4.46 -28.97
C LYS A 26 -1.81 5.04 -27.57
N LYS A 27 -2.20 4.28 -26.55
CA LYS A 27 -1.83 4.59 -25.17
C LYS A 27 -0.34 4.31 -25.01
N VAL A 28 0.47 5.37 -25.04
CA VAL A 28 1.91 5.27 -24.79
C VAL A 28 2.10 5.22 -23.27
N TYR A 29 2.51 4.06 -22.78
CA TYR A 29 2.94 3.92 -21.39
C TYR A 29 4.35 4.49 -21.28
N LYS A 30 4.52 5.51 -20.44
CA LYS A 30 5.85 6.04 -20.11
C LYS A 30 6.54 5.04 -19.19
N THR A 31 7.69 4.53 -19.61
CA THR A 31 8.56 3.71 -18.75
C THR A 31 9.42 4.63 -17.88
N ALA A 32 9.27 4.50 -16.55
CA ALA A 32 9.94 5.34 -15.55
C ALA A 32 11.48 5.20 -15.52
N THR A 33 12.03 4.20 -16.21
CA THR A 33 13.46 3.85 -16.16
C THR A 33 14.40 4.91 -16.75
N ASN A 34 13.93 5.74 -17.69
CA ASN A 34 14.74 6.84 -18.24
C ASN A 34 14.79 8.07 -17.33
N ASP A 35 13.77 8.27 -16.50
CA ASP A 35 13.69 9.45 -15.65
C ASP A 35 14.66 9.34 -14.47
N ASP A 36 14.89 8.14 -13.92
CA ASP A 36 15.87 7.90 -12.85
C ASP A 36 17.29 8.29 -13.26
N LYS A 37 17.73 7.95 -14.49
CA LYS A 37 19.06 8.36 -14.99
C LYS A 37 19.21 9.88 -15.09
N LYS A 38 18.13 10.57 -15.46
CA LYS A 38 18.12 12.05 -15.52
C LYS A 38 18.17 12.64 -14.11
N LEU A 39 17.39 12.10 -13.18
CA LEU A 39 17.37 12.51 -11.77
C LEU A 39 18.73 12.32 -11.11
N GLN A 40 19.39 11.18 -11.33
CA GLN A 40 20.75 10.95 -10.85
C GLN A 40 21.75 11.95 -11.46
N THR A 41 21.59 12.30 -12.74
CA THR A 41 22.45 13.29 -13.38
C THR A 41 22.24 14.69 -12.79
N THR A 42 21.01 15.08 -12.49
CA THR A 42 20.72 16.37 -11.84
C THR A 42 21.21 16.42 -10.41
N LEU A 43 21.05 15.34 -9.65
CA LEU A 43 21.53 15.26 -8.27
C LEU A 43 23.06 15.31 -8.19
N LYS A 44 23.77 14.64 -9.12
CA LYS A 44 25.23 14.74 -9.21
C LYS A 44 25.72 16.18 -9.45
N LYS A 45 24.97 17.01 -10.19
CA LYS A 45 25.31 18.44 -10.38
C LYS A 45 25.14 19.28 -9.12
N LEU A 46 24.30 18.84 -8.17
CA LEU A 46 24.15 19.45 -6.84
C LEU A 46 25.19 18.92 -5.83
N ASN A 47 26.18 18.17 -6.32
CA ASN A 47 27.25 17.56 -5.53
C ASN A 47 26.73 16.68 -4.38
N VAL A 48 25.60 15.96 -4.59
CA VAL A 48 25.12 15.02 -3.57
C VAL A 48 26.10 13.87 -3.37
N GLN A 49 26.33 13.50 -2.13
CA GLN A 49 27.17 12.37 -1.70
C GLN A 49 26.31 11.30 -1.07
N SER A 50 26.59 10.02 -1.38
CA SER A 50 25.88 8.92 -0.74
C SER A 50 26.42 8.70 0.67
N ILE A 51 25.52 8.58 1.65
CA ILE A 51 25.90 8.20 3.02
C ILE A 51 25.62 6.70 3.18
N PRO A 52 26.64 5.88 3.53
CA PRO A 52 26.43 4.46 3.79
C PRO A 52 25.80 4.24 5.17
N SER A 53 25.19 3.06 5.35
CA SER A 53 24.77 2.56 6.68
C SER A 53 23.73 3.44 7.40
N ILE A 54 22.76 3.99 6.67
CA ILE A 54 21.59 4.61 7.29
C ILE A 54 20.60 3.50 7.68
N GLU A 55 20.29 3.41 8.97
CA GLU A 55 19.36 2.43 9.51
C GLU A 55 17.91 2.82 9.24
N GLU A 56 17.58 4.11 9.42
CA GLU A 56 16.21 4.60 9.25
C GLU A 56 16.18 6.10 8.92
N VAL A 57 15.11 6.51 8.24
CA VAL A 57 14.74 7.92 8.09
C VAL A 57 13.27 8.07 8.46
N ASN A 58 12.99 9.04 9.33
CA ASN A 58 11.64 9.34 9.80
C ASN A 58 11.24 10.75 9.33
N MET A 59 10.09 10.85 8.66
CA MET A 59 9.49 12.14 8.30
C MET A 59 8.21 12.34 9.11
N PHE A 60 8.23 13.27 10.06
CA PHE A 60 7.08 13.61 10.89
C PHE A 60 6.12 14.52 10.13
N LYS A 61 4.86 14.11 10.00
CA LYS A 61 3.79 14.95 9.44
C LYS A 61 3.06 15.69 10.57
N GLU A 62 2.35 16.75 10.21
CA GLU A 62 1.49 17.49 11.13
C GLU A 62 0.27 16.68 11.58
N ASP A 63 -0.13 15.68 10.78
CA ASP A 63 -1.27 14.80 11.05
C ASP A 63 -1.04 13.81 12.20
N GLY A 64 0.17 13.75 12.77
CA GLY A 64 0.57 12.77 13.78
C GLY A 64 1.11 11.45 13.22
N ASN A 65 1.06 11.27 11.89
CA ASN A 65 1.65 10.12 11.20
C ASN A 65 3.11 10.37 10.81
N VAL A 66 3.87 9.29 10.69
CA VAL A 66 5.29 9.30 10.32
C VAL A 66 5.48 8.49 9.05
N ILE A 67 6.15 9.07 8.05
CA ILE A 67 6.69 8.26 6.94
C ILE A 67 7.98 7.64 7.44
N HIS A 68 7.95 6.33 7.67
CA HIS A 68 9.10 5.56 8.11
C HIS A 68 9.75 4.86 6.92
N PHE A 69 11.07 5.03 6.79
CA PHE A 69 11.89 4.30 5.82
C PHE A 69 12.85 3.40 6.58
N THR A 70 12.71 2.08 6.41
CA THR A 70 13.66 1.10 6.96
C THR A 70 14.82 0.91 5.98
N THR A 71 16.05 1.15 6.43
CA THR A 71 17.30 1.01 5.67
C THR A 71 17.30 1.69 4.29
N PRO A 72 17.00 3.01 4.20
CA PRO A 72 16.97 3.70 2.92
C PRO A 72 18.37 3.97 2.38
N LYS A 73 18.46 4.10 1.06
CA LYS A 73 19.64 4.68 0.41
C LYS A 73 19.50 6.18 0.40
N VAL A 74 20.42 6.89 1.04
CA VAL A 74 20.37 8.35 1.15
C VAL A 74 21.54 9.01 0.42
N GLN A 75 21.22 10.01 -0.39
CA GLN A 75 22.17 10.94 -0.99
C GLN A 75 21.95 12.33 -0.40
N VAL A 76 23.01 12.97 0.06
CA VAL A 76 22.93 14.25 0.77
C VAL A 76 23.92 15.23 0.18
N SER A 77 23.47 16.47 0.02
CA SER A 77 24.34 17.62 -0.15
C SER A 77 24.14 18.53 1.06
N ILE A 78 25.10 18.50 1.99
CA ILE A 78 25.06 19.30 3.23
C ILE A 78 25.12 20.80 2.89
N HIS A 79 25.93 21.17 1.90
CA HIS A 79 26.07 22.57 1.47
C HIS A 79 24.79 23.15 0.88
N ALA A 80 23.98 22.32 0.23
CA ALA A 80 22.71 22.73 -0.40
C ALA A 80 21.48 22.37 0.44
N ASN A 81 21.66 21.86 1.67
CA ASN A 81 20.59 21.37 2.54
C ASN A 81 19.59 20.44 1.79
N THR A 82 20.09 19.61 0.88
CA THR A 82 19.27 18.77 0.01
C THR A 82 19.51 17.30 0.33
N PHE A 83 18.41 16.59 0.60
CA PHE A 83 18.41 15.16 0.90
C PHE A 83 17.56 14.43 -0.14
N ALA A 84 18.15 13.44 -0.81
CA ALA A 84 17.47 12.55 -1.73
C ALA A 84 17.45 11.15 -1.11
N ILE A 85 16.25 10.71 -0.73
CA ILE A 85 16.01 9.45 -0.02
C ILE A 85 15.37 8.48 -1.00
N TYR A 86 15.96 7.29 -1.11
CA TYR A 86 15.46 6.21 -1.95
C TYR A 86 15.13 5.02 -1.05
N GLY A 87 13.89 4.59 -1.08
CA GLY A 87 13.41 3.47 -0.28
C GLY A 87 11.90 3.37 -0.35
N GLN A 88 11.37 2.28 0.17
CA GLN A 88 9.93 2.17 0.42
C GLN A 88 9.63 2.94 1.71
N GLY A 89 8.71 3.88 1.63
CA GLY A 89 8.21 4.62 2.79
C GLY A 89 6.89 4.01 3.23
N GLU A 90 6.78 3.68 4.50
CA GLU A 90 5.56 3.18 5.13
C GLU A 90 4.97 4.31 5.99
N ASP A 91 3.71 4.64 5.77
CA ASP A 91 2.98 5.55 6.66
C ASP A 91 2.59 4.77 7.92
N LYS A 92 3.21 5.11 9.06
CA LYS A 92 2.94 4.51 10.38
C LYS A 92 2.42 5.55 11.34
N GLU A 93 1.62 5.13 12.31
CA GLU A 93 1.26 5.99 13.43
C GLU A 93 2.44 6.18 14.37
N LEU A 94 2.53 7.36 14.99
CA LEU A 94 3.61 7.68 15.92
C LEU A 94 3.67 6.70 17.11
N THR A 95 2.52 6.19 17.55
CA THR A 95 2.33 5.25 18.66
C THR A 95 2.98 3.89 18.42
N GLU A 96 3.02 3.41 17.17
CA GLU A 96 3.61 2.12 16.79
C GLU A 96 5.14 2.13 16.83
N LEU A 97 5.75 3.31 16.73
CA LEU A 97 7.21 3.51 16.72
C LEU A 97 7.75 3.92 18.11
N VAL A 98 6.89 4.00 19.12
CA VAL A 98 7.28 4.19 20.53
C VAL A 98 7.81 2.85 21.07
N PRO A 99 8.95 2.80 21.80
CA PRO A 99 9.67 3.90 22.46
C PRO A 99 10.86 4.48 21.70
N GLY A 100 11.33 3.84 20.63
CA GLY A 100 12.56 4.23 19.93
C GLY A 100 12.51 5.64 19.33
N ILE A 101 11.34 6.04 18.83
CA ILE A 101 11.15 7.33 18.16
C ILE A 101 11.25 8.54 19.11
N LEU A 102 11.08 8.34 20.42
CA LEU A 102 11.04 9.44 21.41
C LEU A 102 12.34 10.26 21.45
N ASN A 103 13.48 9.61 21.20
CA ASN A 103 14.78 10.27 21.19
C ASN A 103 15.02 11.14 19.94
N GLN A 104 14.21 10.95 18.90
CA GLN A 104 14.29 11.70 17.64
C GLN A 104 13.25 12.82 17.57
N LEU A 105 12.25 12.81 18.46
CA LEU A 105 11.23 13.84 18.53
C LEU A 105 11.78 15.14 19.14
N GLY A 106 11.45 16.25 18.50
CA GLY A 106 11.63 17.57 19.08
C GLY A 106 10.59 17.89 20.16
N PRO A 107 10.80 18.98 20.94
CA PRO A 107 9.88 19.38 22.00
C PRO A 107 8.44 19.63 21.50
N ASP A 108 8.28 20.15 20.28
CA ASP A 108 6.97 20.45 19.69
C ASP A 108 6.19 19.18 19.33
N SER A 109 6.87 18.17 18.76
CA SER A 109 6.28 16.88 18.43
C SER A 109 5.96 16.07 19.69
N LEU A 110 6.78 16.17 20.75
CA LEU A 110 6.50 15.57 22.05
C LEU A 110 5.28 16.20 22.73
N ALA A 111 5.08 17.52 22.61
CA ALA A 111 3.89 18.18 23.14
C ALA A 111 2.62 17.67 22.44
N SER A 112 2.69 17.48 21.11
CA SER A 112 1.59 16.92 20.32
C SER A 112 1.26 15.48 20.73
N LEU A 113 2.28 14.64 20.93
CA LEU A 113 2.11 13.28 21.40
C LEU A 113 1.54 13.22 22.83
N ARG A 114 2.00 14.08 23.74
CA ARG A 114 1.45 14.18 25.11
C ARG A 114 -0.04 14.55 25.09
N LYS A 115 -0.43 15.54 24.28
CA LYS A 115 -1.84 15.93 24.14
C LYS A 115 -2.70 14.77 23.61
N LEU A 116 -2.19 14.01 22.64
CA LEU A 116 -2.86 12.83 22.10
C LEU A 116 -2.98 11.72 23.16
N ALA A 117 -1.90 11.44 23.89
CA ALA A 117 -1.89 10.46 24.98
C ALA A 117 -2.83 10.84 26.13
N GLU A 118 -2.85 12.11 26.54
CA GLU A 118 -3.78 12.63 27.54
C GLU A 118 -5.23 12.48 27.11
N SER A 119 -5.54 12.74 25.83
CA SER A 119 -6.90 12.53 25.30
C SER A 119 -7.31 11.05 25.30
N TYR A 120 -6.39 10.14 24.98
CA TYR A 120 -6.66 8.70 25.00
C TYR A 120 -6.82 8.17 26.43
N GLN A 121 -6.03 8.69 27.38
CA GLN A 121 -6.19 8.39 28.80
C GLN A 121 -7.49 8.94 29.37
N GLN A 122 -7.92 10.15 28.99
CA GLN A 122 -9.21 10.70 29.39
C GLN A 122 -10.38 9.85 28.87
N LEU A 123 -10.33 9.41 27.61
CA LEU A 123 -11.38 8.54 27.06
C LEU A 123 -11.46 7.18 27.78
N ASN A 124 -10.30 6.61 28.15
CA ASN A 124 -10.24 5.39 28.95
C ASN A 124 -10.69 5.62 30.40
N LEU A 125 -10.40 6.77 31.00
CA LEU A 125 -10.84 7.12 32.35
C LEU A 125 -12.36 7.38 32.40
N ASP A 126 -12.93 8.08 31.41
CA ASP A 126 -14.37 8.31 31.36
C ASP A 126 -15.14 6.99 31.16
N SER A 127 -14.60 6.08 30.34
CA SER A 127 -15.14 4.72 30.22
C SER A 127 -15.05 3.90 31.52
N GLN A 128 -14.05 4.19 32.37
CA GLN A 128 -13.88 3.52 33.67
C GLN A 128 -14.67 4.20 34.81
N ARG A 129 -14.99 5.50 34.70
CA ARG A 129 -15.84 6.22 35.67
C ARG A 129 -17.31 5.87 35.52
N VAL A 130 -17.79 5.59 34.31
CA VAL A 130 -19.15 5.05 34.10
C VAL A 130 -19.30 3.65 34.72
N GLN A 131 -18.22 2.87 34.86
CA GLN A 131 -18.25 1.59 35.60
C GLN A 131 -18.17 1.73 37.14
N SER A 132 -17.75 2.88 37.67
CA SER A 132 -17.64 3.10 39.14
C SER A 132 -18.77 3.93 39.74
N GLU A 133 -19.63 4.56 38.91
CA GLU A 133 -20.91 5.13 39.34
C GLU A 133 -22.11 4.27 38.92
N ASN A 134 -21.92 2.96 38.80
CA ASN A 134 -23.05 2.02 38.69
C ASN A 134 -23.09 1.00 39.83
N THR A 135 -23.16 1.52 41.06
CA THR A 135 -23.78 0.82 42.19
C THR A 135 -25.29 1.08 42.28
N GLY A 136 -25.96 1.49 41.19
CA GLY A 136 -27.41 1.63 41.20
C GLY A 136 -28.07 2.30 39.99
N ASP A 137 -28.02 1.69 38.81
CA ASP A 137 -29.14 1.47 37.89
C ASP A 137 -28.65 0.65 36.68
N ASP A 138 -29.06 -0.61 36.62
CA ASP A 138 -28.67 -1.64 35.63
C ASP A 138 -29.77 -1.81 34.57
N ASP A 139 -30.32 -0.71 34.03
CA ASP A 139 -31.52 -0.76 33.17
C ASP A 139 -31.41 -0.06 31.79
N ASP A 140 -30.31 0.63 31.46
CA ASP A 140 -30.21 1.42 30.20
C ASP A 140 -29.01 1.09 29.29
N ILE A 141 -28.37 -0.07 29.47
CA ILE A 141 -27.45 -0.62 28.47
C ILE A 141 -28.19 -1.71 27.68
N PRO A 142 -28.61 -1.46 26.43
CA PRO A 142 -29.11 -2.54 25.60
C PRO A 142 -27.97 -3.52 25.35
N GLU A 143 -28.20 -4.76 25.78
CA GLU A 143 -27.32 -5.91 25.62
C GLU A 143 -26.83 -5.97 24.17
N LEU A 144 -25.50 -5.99 23.99
CA LEU A 144 -24.90 -6.26 22.69
C LEU A 144 -25.44 -7.61 22.25
N VAL A 145 -26.32 -7.60 21.24
CA VAL A 145 -26.86 -8.83 20.64
C VAL A 145 -25.68 -9.63 20.10
N GLU A 146 -25.20 -10.55 20.92
CA GLU A 146 -24.22 -11.55 20.56
C GLU A 146 -24.82 -12.43 19.45
N ASN A 147 -24.05 -12.59 18.37
CA ASN A 147 -24.24 -13.55 17.28
C ASN A 147 -24.93 -13.07 15.99
N PHE A 148 -24.42 -11.99 15.37
CA PHE A 148 -24.59 -11.78 13.91
C PHE A 148 -23.91 -12.86 13.05
N GLU A 149 -23.04 -13.69 13.63
CA GLU A 149 -22.37 -14.80 12.91
C GLU A 149 -23.30 -16.02 12.72
N ALA A 150 -24.27 -16.24 13.64
CA ALA A 150 -25.22 -17.36 13.57
C ALA A 150 -26.28 -17.21 12.45
N ALA A 151 -26.51 -16.00 11.94
CA ALA A 151 -27.44 -15.76 10.83
C ALA A 151 -26.88 -16.20 9.46
N SER A 152 -25.59 -16.53 9.36
CA SER A 152 -24.94 -16.94 8.12
C SER A 152 -24.96 -18.46 7.87
N GLU A 153 -25.23 -19.27 8.91
CA GLU A 153 -25.17 -20.74 8.81
C GLU A 153 -26.54 -21.42 8.59
N GLN A 154 -27.66 -20.73 8.80
CA GLN A 154 -29.00 -21.27 8.51
C GLN A 154 -29.47 -20.93 7.09
N LYS A 155 -28.76 -21.42 6.07
CA LYS A 155 -29.27 -21.49 4.68
C LYS A 155 -28.92 -22.77 3.92
N LYS A 156 -28.43 -23.79 4.64
CA LYS A 156 -28.35 -25.19 4.19
C LYS A 156 -29.11 -25.95 5.28
N GLU A 157 -30.36 -26.32 5.08
CA GLU A 157 -30.84 -27.58 4.51
C GLU A 157 -32.37 -27.45 4.69
N ASP A 158 -33.18 -27.46 3.64
CA ASP A 158 -33.89 -28.66 3.20
C ASP A 158 -34.54 -28.41 1.83
N GLU A 159 -34.07 -29.10 0.80
CA GLU A 159 -34.95 -29.72 -0.21
C GLU A 159 -34.15 -30.74 -1.05
N VAL A 160 -34.44 -32.02 -0.84
CA VAL A 160 -34.18 -33.13 -1.76
C VAL A 160 -35.44 -34.01 -1.65
N PRO A 161 -36.06 -34.54 -2.74
CA PRO A 161 -35.30 -35.32 -3.74
C PRO A 161 -35.83 -35.38 -5.18
N ALA A 162 -34.94 -35.84 -6.08
CA ALA A 162 -35.13 -36.97 -7.01
C ALA A 162 -34.72 -36.75 -8.48
N ALA A 163 -33.84 -37.68 -8.92
CA ALA A 163 -33.76 -38.34 -10.23
C ALA A 163 -32.95 -37.72 -11.40
N ALA A 164 -31.71 -38.23 -11.52
CA ALA A 164 -31.15 -38.98 -12.65
C ALA A 164 -30.85 -38.31 -14.01
N SER A 165 -29.55 -38.19 -14.34
CA SER A 165 -28.85 -38.76 -15.53
C SER A 165 -27.45 -38.11 -15.64
N ALA A 166 -26.36 -38.82 -15.32
CA ALA A 166 -25.53 -39.67 -16.20
C ALA A 166 -24.69 -38.90 -17.27
N SER A 167 -23.39 -38.71 -16.98
CA SER A 167 -22.20 -38.88 -17.87
C SER A 167 -21.04 -38.01 -17.33
N GLY A 168 -19.98 -38.56 -16.70
CA GLY A 168 -18.71 -38.98 -17.33
C GLY A 168 -17.76 -37.78 -17.51
N SER A 169 -16.44 -37.77 -17.24
CA SER A 169 -15.44 -38.73 -16.78
C SER A 169 -14.08 -38.01 -16.71
N GLY A 170 -13.19 -38.36 -15.77
CA GLY A 170 -11.72 -38.22 -15.89
C GLY A 170 -11.05 -37.21 -14.93
N THR A 171 -10.56 -37.59 -13.74
CA THR A 171 -9.23 -38.19 -13.39
C THR A 171 -8.03 -37.29 -13.76
N GLY A 172 -7.04 -36.99 -12.92
CA GLY A 172 -6.65 -37.46 -11.59
C GLY A 172 -5.34 -36.75 -11.21
N GLY A 173 -4.99 -36.76 -9.91
CA GLY A 173 -3.71 -36.24 -9.40
C GLY A 173 -2.65 -37.32 -9.20
N THR A 174 -1.40 -36.90 -8.98
CA THR A 174 -0.25 -37.60 -8.35
C THR A 174 0.85 -36.54 -8.13
N ALA A 175 1.30 -36.21 -6.92
CA ALA A 175 2.18 -36.95 -6.00
C ALA A 175 3.68 -36.92 -6.39
N ASP A 176 4.44 -36.14 -5.61
CA ASP A 176 5.73 -36.40 -4.93
C ASP A 176 6.83 -37.30 -5.57
N ALA A 177 8.08 -36.81 -5.59
CA ALA A 177 9.30 -37.62 -5.42
C ALA A 177 10.61 -36.78 -5.30
N THR A 178 11.27 -37.02 -4.17
CA THR A 178 12.58 -36.68 -3.59
C THR A 178 13.85 -37.01 -4.40
N THR A 179 15.01 -36.46 -3.95
CA THR A 179 16.42 -36.96 -4.00
C THR A 179 17.26 -36.55 -5.24
N THR A 180 18.55 -36.17 -5.24
CA THR A 180 19.71 -36.42 -4.35
C THR A 180 20.89 -35.49 -4.71
N GLU A 181 21.79 -35.27 -3.74
CA GLU A 181 23.14 -34.68 -3.85
C GLU A 181 24.08 -35.38 -4.86
N LYS A 182 25.07 -34.63 -5.39
CA LYS A 182 26.46 -35.12 -5.54
C LYS A 182 27.50 -34.00 -5.69
N THR A 183 28.49 -34.05 -4.81
CA THR A 183 29.78 -33.35 -4.74
C THR A 183 30.86 -33.97 -5.66
N GLU A 184 31.96 -33.21 -5.86
CA GLU A 184 33.34 -33.64 -6.24
C GLU A 184 33.56 -34.09 -7.72
N ASP A 185 34.66 -33.81 -8.45
CA ASP A 185 35.97 -33.18 -8.20
C ASP A 185 36.75 -33.01 -9.53
N LYS A 186 37.86 -32.24 -9.52
CA LYS A 186 39.04 -32.22 -10.44
C LYS A 186 38.93 -31.66 -11.88
N ASN A 187 39.72 -30.63 -12.21
CA ASN A 187 41.11 -30.83 -12.66
C ASN A 187 41.91 -29.51 -12.75
N VAL A 188 43.18 -29.64 -12.37
CA VAL A 188 44.29 -28.68 -12.45
C VAL A 188 44.90 -28.76 -13.86
N GLU A 189 45.25 -27.63 -14.49
CA GLU A 189 46.51 -27.53 -15.25
C GLU A 189 46.91 -26.07 -15.50
N GLU A 190 48.14 -25.80 -15.06
CA GLU A 190 49.03 -24.68 -15.37
C GLU A 190 49.66 -24.88 -16.78
N VAL A 191 50.54 -23.98 -17.23
CA VAL A 191 51.30 -23.93 -18.52
C VAL A 191 50.59 -23.05 -19.58
N ASP A 192 51.09 -21.91 -20.08
CA ASP A 192 52.39 -21.21 -20.11
C ASP A 192 52.20 -19.69 -19.88
#